data_AF-A0A2V8P035-F1
#
_entry.id   AF-A0A2V8P035-F1
#
_cell.length_a   1.000
_cell.length_b   1.000
_cell.length_c   1.000
_cell.angle_alpha   90.00
_cell.angle_beta   90.00
_cell.angle_gamma   90.00
#
_symmetry.space_group_name_H-M   'P 1'
#
loop_
_entity.id
_entity.type
_entity.pdbx_description
1 polymer ?
#
loop_
_entity_poly.entity_id
_entity_poly.type
_entity_poly.pdbx_seq_one_letter_code
_entity_poly.pdbx_strand_id
1 'polypeptide(L)'
;MCCGTEREVEIDCPSSCTHLKASRSYEAEKQVPDPQLAAQLYKYDEKFLGEFSPILDAISRSVIEERLQSPWLVDRDVIEVYKALHATMKTLASGIYYESLPGGPLRISLFRRLKAVLDELMKPGAVSDRGVRSDRGVLKVSEALDVLNFLTFTAQMNSSVRPKARRYLDWLANLSGIPATEHSSGLILP
;
A
#
# COMPACT_ATOMS: atom_id res chain seq x y z
N MET A 1 13.92 14.13 26.56
CA MET A 1 14.42 13.18 25.55
C MET A 1 13.24 12.34 25.09
N CYS A 2 12.79 12.46 23.84
CA CYS A 2 11.76 11.56 23.32
C CYS A 2 12.44 10.37 22.65
N CYS A 3 12.26 9.19 23.24
CA CYS A 3 12.51 7.92 22.59
C CYS A 3 11.71 7.86 21.29
N GLY A 4 12.33 7.48 20.18
CA GLY A 4 11.63 7.39 18.88
C GLY A 4 10.49 6.37 18.84
N THR A 5 10.26 5.60 19.91
CA THR A 5 9.19 4.61 20.08
C THR A 5 7.80 5.21 20.30
N GLU A 6 7.67 6.33 21.04
CA GLU A 6 6.37 7.01 21.23
C GLU A 6 5.93 7.82 20.00
N ARG A 7 6.90 8.13 19.12
CA ARG A 7 6.67 8.82 17.84
C ARG A 7 6.12 7.80 16.85
N GLU A 8 4.92 8.05 16.31
CA GLU A 8 4.00 7.13 15.58
C GLU A 8 2.97 6.37 16.44
N VAL A 9 3.05 6.43 17.76
CA VAL A 9 1.97 5.98 18.66
C VAL A 9 1.15 7.18 19.09
N GLU A 10 1.81 8.16 19.70
CA GLU A 10 1.15 9.34 20.28
C GLU A 10 1.29 10.55 19.34
N ILE A 11 2.50 10.78 18.81
CA ILE A 11 2.82 11.95 17.98
C ILE A 11 2.73 11.62 16.49
N ASP A 12 2.03 12.45 15.72
CA ASP A 12 2.02 12.39 14.25
C ASP A 12 3.27 13.10 13.69
N CYS A 13 4.35 12.33 13.55
CA CYS A 13 5.67 12.83 13.21
C CYS A 13 5.93 12.71 11.70
N PRO A 14 6.48 13.73 11.03
CA PRO A 14 6.82 13.62 9.61
C PRO A 14 7.89 12.57 9.36
N SER A 15 7.87 12.00 8.15
CA SER A 15 8.85 11.03 7.66
C SER A 15 10.28 11.58 7.63
N SER A 16 10.45 12.91 7.57
CA SER A 16 11.74 13.59 7.60
C SER A 16 12.42 13.57 8.97
N CYS A 17 11.70 13.28 10.06
CA CYS A 17 12.21 13.37 11.43
C CYS A 17 13.41 12.44 11.72
N THR A 18 14.52 13.01 12.17
CA THR A 18 15.76 12.28 12.50
C THR A 18 15.57 11.21 13.57
N HIS A 19 14.81 11.49 14.62
CA HIS A 19 14.54 10.51 15.69
C HIS A 19 13.68 9.36 15.21
N LEU A 20 12.74 9.63 14.28
CA LEU A 20 11.92 8.60 13.67
C LEU A 20 12.76 7.69 12.77
N LYS A 21 13.62 8.28 11.92
CA LYS A 21 14.54 7.54 11.06
C LYS A 21 15.47 6.63 11.86
N ALA A 22 16.08 7.14 12.94
CA ALA A 22 16.95 6.37 13.82
C ALA A 22 16.20 5.24 14.56
N SER A 23 14.95 5.47 14.97
CA SER A 23 14.13 4.41 15.57
C SER A 23 13.82 3.32 14.56
N ARG A 24 13.44 3.69 13.33
CA ARG A 24 13.11 2.72 12.28
C ARG A 24 14.32 1.89 11.85
N SER A 25 15.52 2.49 11.76
CA SER A 25 16.74 1.74 11.44
C SER A 25 17.06 0.70 12.50
N TYR A 26 16.96 1.08 13.78
CA TYR A 26 17.20 0.16 14.90
C TYR A 26 16.16 -0.97 14.98
N GLU A 27 14.89 -0.69 14.64
CA GLU A 27 13.85 -1.72 14.57
C GLU A 27 14.04 -2.67 13.40
N ALA A 28 14.43 -2.15 12.23
CA ALA A 28 14.69 -2.97 11.04
C ALA A 28 15.80 -4.01 11.29
N GLU A 29 16.82 -3.65 12.07
CA GLU A 29 17.90 -4.57 12.48
C GLU A 29 17.41 -5.71 13.40
N LYS A 30 16.25 -5.56 14.05
CA LYS A 30 15.71 -6.53 15.02
C LYS A 30 14.52 -7.32 14.51
N GLN A 31 13.99 -6.97 13.34
CA GLN A 31 12.76 -7.53 12.84
C GLN A 31 13.02 -8.93 12.26
N VAL A 32 12.65 -9.96 13.02
CA VAL A 32 12.55 -11.33 12.49
C VAL A 32 11.25 -11.42 11.70
N PRO A 33 11.28 -11.73 10.39
CA PRO A 33 10.06 -11.92 9.61
C PRO A 33 9.20 -13.01 10.26
N ASP A 34 7.89 -12.80 10.33
CA ASP A 34 6.97 -13.88 10.70
C ASP A 34 7.22 -15.07 9.76
N PRO A 35 7.53 -16.28 10.26
CA PRO A 35 7.85 -17.44 9.43
C PRO A 35 6.76 -17.78 8.40
N GLN A 36 5.49 -17.52 8.73
CA GLN A 36 4.37 -17.73 7.80
C GLN A 36 4.39 -16.72 6.65
N LEU A 37 4.72 -15.46 6.95
CA LEU A 37 4.97 -14.44 5.92
C LEU A 37 6.23 -14.77 5.12
N ALA A 38 7.32 -15.17 5.78
CA ALA A 38 8.58 -15.53 5.14
C ALA A 38 8.39 -16.65 4.10
N ALA A 39 7.58 -17.66 4.41
CA ALA A 39 7.27 -18.75 3.49
C ALA A 39 6.51 -18.29 2.23
N GLN A 40 5.72 -17.21 2.31
CA GLN A 40 5.00 -16.67 1.16
C GLN A 40 5.90 -15.93 0.17
N LEU A 41 7.10 -15.48 0.56
CA LEU A 41 8.05 -14.85 -0.37
C LEU A 41 8.41 -15.77 -1.55
N TYR A 42 8.52 -17.07 -1.31
CA TYR A 42 8.82 -18.05 -2.37
C TYR A 42 7.71 -18.18 -3.42
N LYS A 43 6.48 -17.73 -3.13
CA LYS A 43 5.37 -17.71 -4.10
C LYS A 43 5.55 -16.60 -5.15
N TYR A 44 6.25 -15.52 -4.81
CA TYR A 44 6.36 -14.33 -5.64
C TYR A 44 7.80 -14.19 -6.16
N ASP A 45 8.10 -14.95 -7.21
CA ASP A 45 9.41 -14.97 -7.84
C ASP A 45 9.63 -13.78 -8.80
N GLU A 46 10.85 -13.68 -9.34
CA GLU A 46 11.21 -12.64 -10.31
C GLU A 46 10.32 -12.66 -11.55
N LYS A 47 9.80 -13.83 -11.94
CA LYS A 47 8.87 -13.97 -13.04
C LYS A 47 7.53 -13.31 -12.71
N PHE A 48 6.96 -13.55 -11.53
CA PHE A 48 5.75 -12.86 -11.07
C PHE A 48 5.95 -11.34 -11.06
N LEU A 49 7.07 -10.87 -10.51
CA LEU A 49 7.38 -9.44 -10.45
C LEU A 49 7.53 -8.84 -11.84
N GLY A 50 8.26 -9.49 -12.75
CA GLY A 50 8.42 -9.04 -14.12
C GLY A 50 7.09 -8.99 -14.86
N GLU A 51 6.24 -10.01 -14.68
CA GLU A 51 5.00 -10.13 -15.43
C GLU A 51 3.87 -9.21 -14.92
N PHE A 52 3.85 -8.87 -13.62
CA PHE A 52 2.87 -7.95 -13.04
C PHE A 52 3.42 -6.54 -12.78
N SER A 53 4.68 -6.26 -13.11
CA SER A 53 5.34 -4.96 -12.86
C SER A 53 4.49 -3.74 -13.27
N PRO A 54 3.89 -3.66 -14.48
CA PRO A 54 3.07 -2.50 -14.85
C PRO A 54 1.84 -2.29 -13.96
N ILE A 55 1.24 -3.37 -13.48
CA ILE A 55 0.05 -3.35 -12.62
C ILE A 55 0.45 -2.96 -11.19
N LEU A 56 1.54 -3.52 -10.68
CA LEU A 56 2.10 -3.18 -9.38
C LEU A 56 2.47 -1.70 -9.32
N ASP A 57 3.09 -1.18 -10.37
CA ASP A 57 3.43 0.23 -10.51
C ASP A 57 2.17 1.12 -10.59
N ALA A 58 1.16 0.74 -11.37
CA ALA A 58 -0.09 1.48 -11.48
C ALA A 58 -0.80 1.63 -10.12
N ILE A 59 -0.89 0.55 -9.35
CA ILE A 59 -1.53 0.54 -8.03
C ILE A 59 -0.68 1.35 -7.05
N SER A 60 0.64 1.16 -7.04
CA SER A 60 1.57 1.87 -6.15
C SER A 60 1.53 3.38 -6.38
N ARG A 61 1.57 3.83 -7.64
CA ARG A 61 1.40 5.25 -8.00
C ARG A 61 0.07 5.80 -7.50
N SER A 62 -1.00 5.04 -7.64
CA SER A 62 -2.33 5.47 -7.19
C SER A 62 -2.44 5.62 -5.67
N VAL A 63 -1.73 4.79 -4.90
CA VAL A 63 -1.59 4.96 -3.44
C VAL A 63 -0.80 6.22 -3.10
N ILE A 64 0.29 6.50 -3.81
CA ILE A 64 1.09 7.72 -3.59
C ILE A 64 0.29 8.98 -3.94
N GLU A 65 -0.47 8.97 -5.03
CA GLU A 65 -1.40 10.06 -5.36
C GLU A 65 -2.40 10.32 -4.23
N GLU A 66 -3.00 9.27 -3.66
CA GLU A 66 -3.91 9.43 -2.53
C GLU A 66 -3.20 9.96 -1.28
N ARG A 67 -1.97 9.51 -1.00
CA ARG A 67 -1.14 10.04 0.09
C ARG A 67 -0.91 11.54 -0.06
N LEU A 68 -0.66 12.03 -1.27
CA LEU A 68 -0.46 13.46 -1.54
C LEU A 68 -1.72 14.28 -1.25
N GLN A 69 -2.91 13.73 -1.50
CA GLN A 69 -4.19 14.38 -1.20
C GLN A 69 -4.59 14.22 0.28
N SER A 70 -4.11 13.15 0.92
CA SER A 70 -4.48 12.75 2.28
C SER A 70 -3.24 12.50 3.15
N PRO A 71 -2.61 13.57 3.70
CA PRO A 71 -1.46 13.50 4.64
C PRO A 71 -1.59 12.50 5.80
N TRP A 72 -2.82 12.29 6.24
CA TRP A 72 -3.18 11.46 7.39
C TRP A 72 -3.18 9.96 7.05
N LEU A 73 -3.01 9.59 5.77
CA LEU A 73 -2.98 8.21 5.34
C LEU A 73 -1.80 7.48 6.00
N VAL A 74 -2.10 6.33 6.61
CA VAL A 74 -1.13 5.45 7.26
C VAL A 74 -1.11 4.09 6.61
N ASP A 75 -0.04 3.33 6.83
CA ASP A 75 0.15 2.01 6.21
C ASP A 75 -1.03 1.05 6.51
N ARG A 76 -1.57 1.11 7.74
CA ARG A 76 -2.71 0.30 8.16
C ARG A 76 -3.95 0.54 7.31
N ASP A 77 -4.19 1.78 6.90
CA ASP A 77 -5.34 2.10 6.04
C ASP A 77 -5.20 1.45 4.66
N VAL A 78 -3.99 1.48 4.09
CA VAL A 78 -3.68 0.87 2.79
C VAL A 78 -3.84 -0.65 2.87
N ILE A 79 -3.32 -1.29 3.92
CA ILE A 79 -3.45 -2.74 4.14
C ILE A 79 -4.93 -3.16 4.22
N GLU A 80 -5.75 -2.42 4.97
CA GLU A 80 -7.18 -2.72 5.08
C GLU A 80 -7.93 -2.52 3.75
N VAL A 81 -7.52 -1.54 2.94
CA VAL A 81 -8.08 -1.36 1.59
C VAL A 81 -7.69 -2.50 0.66
N TYR A 82 -6.44 -2.97 0.66
CA TYR A 82 -6.04 -4.13 -0.15
C TYR A 82 -6.83 -5.38 0.22
N LYS A 83 -7.05 -5.63 1.52
CA LYS A 83 -7.89 -6.75 1.98
C LYS A 83 -9.36 -6.60 1.53
N ALA A 84 -9.91 -5.39 1.61
CA ALA A 84 -11.27 -5.10 1.15
C ALA A 84 -11.42 -5.34 -0.36
N LEU A 85 -10.45 -4.90 -1.16
CA LEU A 85 -10.41 -5.17 -2.61
C LEU A 85 -10.28 -6.66 -2.89
N HIS A 86 -9.43 -7.37 -2.15
CA HIS A 86 -9.27 -8.81 -2.28
C HIS A 86 -10.59 -9.55 -2.01
N ALA A 87 -11.26 -9.22 -0.92
CA ALA A 87 -12.58 -9.76 -0.60
C ALA A 87 -13.61 -9.47 -1.70
N THR A 88 -13.58 -8.26 -2.28
CA THR A 88 -14.43 -7.87 -3.41
C THR A 88 -14.12 -8.64 -4.70
N MET A 89 -12.85 -8.90 -4.99
CA MET A 89 -12.47 -9.73 -6.14
C MET A 89 -12.84 -11.20 -5.91
N LYS A 90 -12.80 -11.67 -4.66
CA LYS A 90 -13.18 -13.04 -4.30
C LYS A 90 -14.68 -13.27 -4.46
N THR A 91 -15.53 -12.31 -4.05
CA THR A 91 -16.97 -12.38 -4.32
C THR A 91 -17.23 -12.36 -5.82
N LEU A 92 -16.56 -11.48 -6.57
CA LEU A 92 -16.66 -11.44 -8.03
C LEU A 92 -16.28 -12.77 -8.68
N ALA A 93 -15.19 -13.42 -8.24
CA ALA A 93 -14.77 -14.73 -8.72
C ALA A 93 -15.82 -15.83 -8.48
N SER A 94 -16.62 -15.70 -7.41
CA SER A 94 -17.75 -16.59 -7.12
C SER A 94 -19.04 -16.25 -7.90
N GLY A 95 -19.01 -15.25 -8.78
CA GLY A 95 -20.18 -14.78 -9.54
C GLY A 95 -21.09 -13.81 -8.78
N ILE A 96 -20.68 -13.35 -7.60
CA ILE A 96 -21.46 -12.45 -6.74
C ILE A 96 -20.87 -11.05 -6.83
N TYR A 97 -21.62 -10.11 -7.40
CA TYR A 97 -21.19 -8.71 -7.47
C TYR A 97 -21.46 -7.99 -6.13
N TYR A 98 -20.56 -8.18 -5.16
CA TYR A 98 -20.65 -7.52 -3.85
C TYR A 98 -19.32 -6.88 -3.46
N GLU A 99 -19.36 -5.57 -3.15
CA GLU A 99 -18.22 -4.81 -2.66
C GLU A 99 -18.08 -4.93 -1.14
N SER A 100 -16.91 -5.35 -0.68
CA SER A 100 -16.56 -5.40 0.74
C SER A 100 -15.91 -4.08 1.15
N LEU A 101 -16.70 -3.04 1.37
CA LEU A 101 -16.18 -1.70 1.67
C LEU A 101 -15.41 -1.65 3.00
N PRO A 102 -14.24 -1.00 3.06
CA PRO A 102 -13.52 -0.79 4.30
C PRO A 102 -14.19 0.29 5.17
N GLY A 103 -13.97 0.24 6.48
CA GLY A 103 -14.52 1.23 7.41
C GLY A 103 -13.81 2.59 7.33
N GLY A 104 -14.58 3.67 7.27
CA GLY A 104 -14.11 5.05 7.35
C GLY A 104 -13.94 5.75 5.99
N PRO A 105 -14.18 7.07 5.91
CA PRO A 105 -14.25 7.79 4.63
C PRO A 105 -12.91 7.80 3.87
N LEU A 106 -11.78 7.91 4.57
CA LEU A 106 -10.45 7.88 3.97
C LEU A 106 -10.18 6.55 3.25
N ARG A 107 -10.49 5.42 3.89
CA ARG A 107 -10.30 4.10 3.30
C ARG A 107 -11.26 3.87 2.13
N ILE A 108 -12.48 4.39 2.22
CA ILE A 108 -13.45 4.32 1.11
C ILE A 108 -12.95 5.10 -0.10
N SER A 109 -12.38 6.31 0.09
CA SER A 109 -11.76 7.10 -1.00
C SER A 109 -10.68 6.29 -1.73
N LEU A 110 -9.71 5.77 -0.96
CA LEU A 110 -8.64 4.95 -1.51
C LEU A 110 -9.17 3.67 -2.18
N PHE A 111 -10.14 2.99 -1.56
CA PHE A 111 -10.79 1.81 -2.14
C PHE A 111 -11.40 2.11 -3.51
N ARG A 112 -12.16 3.20 -3.64
CA ARG A 112 -12.80 3.59 -4.90
C ARG A 112 -11.75 3.90 -5.98
N ARG A 113 -10.70 4.63 -5.62
CA ARG A 113 -9.58 4.94 -6.53
C ARG A 113 -8.91 3.67 -7.05
N LEU A 114 -8.51 2.78 -6.15
CA LEU A 114 -7.80 1.55 -6.51
C LEU A 114 -8.70 0.56 -7.25
N LYS A 115 -9.97 0.47 -6.88
CA LYS A 115 -10.95 -0.33 -7.61
C LYS A 115 -11.07 0.17 -9.05
N ALA A 116 -11.13 1.48 -9.28
CA ALA A 116 -11.16 2.03 -10.63
C ALA A 116 -9.90 1.67 -11.43
N VAL A 117 -8.71 1.66 -10.81
CA VAL A 117 -7.47 1.17 -11.45
C VAL A 117 -7.64 -0.28 -11.89
N LEU A 118 -8.08 -1.17 -10.99
CA LEU A 118 -8.27 -2.59 -11.28
C LEU A 118 -9.33 -2.81 -12.37
N ASP A 119 -10.48 -2.15 -12.25
CA ASP A 119 -11.57 -2.26 -13.24
C ASP A 119 -11.09 -1.85 -14.64
N GLU A 120 -10.26 -0.81 -14.76
CA GLU A 120 -9.66 -0.42 -16.05
C GLU A 120 -8.68 -1.46 -16.58
N LEU A 121 -7.80 -2.00 -15.72
CA LEU A 121 -6.85 -3.06 -16.11
C LEU A 121 -7.57 -4.37 -16.53
N MET A 122 -8.78 -4.58 -16.04
CA MET A 122 -9.63 -5.73 -16.35
C MET A 122 -10.54 -5.51 -17.58
N LYS A 123 -10.47 -4.35 -18.25
CA LYS A 123 -11.24 -4.08 -19.47
C LYS A 123 -10.45 -4.42 -20.75
N PRO A 124 -11.08 -5.07 -21.75
CA PRO A 124 -10.48 -5.27 -23.07
C PRO A 124 -10.20 -3.94 -23.76
N GLY A 125 -8.98 -3.76 -24.29
CA GLY A 125 -8.63 -2.58 -25.08
C GLY A 125 -8.50 -1.28 -24.30
N ALA A 126 -8.46 -1.33 -22.95
CA ALA A 126 -8.18 -0.17 -22.13
C ALA A 126 -6.75 0.33 -22.38
N VAL A 127 -6.64 1.40 -23.15
CA VAL A 127 -5.49 2.29 -23.06
C VAL A 127 -5.74 3.10 -21.80
N SER A 128 -5.11 2.71 -20.69
CA SER A 128 -5.24 3.54 -19.50
C SER A 128 -4.73 4.95 -19.85
N ASP A 129 -5.55 5.97 -19.58
CA ASP A 129 -5.17 7.39 -19.72
C ASP A 129 -3.94 7.73 -18.85
N ARG A 130 -3.55 6.80 -17.94
CA ARG A 130 -2.37 6.81 -17.07
C ARG A 130 -1.12 6.16 -17.67
N GLY A 131 -1.13 5.81 -18.96
CA GLY A 131 0.04 5.31 -19.70
C GLY A 131 0.48 3.88 -19.35
N VAL A 132 -0.32 3.13 -18.59
CA VAL A 132 -0.06 1.71 -18.31
C VAL A 132 -0.48 0.92 -19.54
N ARG A 133 0.48 0.62 -20.41
CA ARG A 133 0.35 -0.39 -21.45
C ARG A 133 0.85 -1.71 -20.88
N SER A 134 -0.07 -2.61 -20.55
CA SER A 134 0.31 -4.00 -20.38
C SER A 134 0.26 -4.67 -21.76
N ASP A 135 1.39 -5.22 -22.19
CA ASP A 135 1.48 -6.11 -23.35
C ASP A 135 0.71 -7.44 -23.14
N ARG A 136 0.29 -7.72 -21.90
CA ARG A 136 -0.41 -8.95 -21.48
C ARG A 136 -1.90 -8.99 -21.75
N GLY A 137 -2.49 -7.93 -22.31
CA GLY A 137 -3.93 -7.86 -22.47
C GLY A 137 -4.66 -7.65 -21.14
N VAL A 138 -5.82 -8.29 -20.98
CA VAL A 138 -6.75 -8.03 -19.87
C VAL A 138 -6.33 -8.76 -18.59
N LEU A 139 -6.28 -8.03 -17.47
CA LEU A 139 -6.07 -8.62 -16.14
C LEU A 139 -7.26 -9.52 -15.77
N LYS A 140 -7.01 -10.78 -15.43
CA LYS A 140 -8.06 -11.70 -14.95
C LYS A 140 -8.33 -11.52 -13.47
N VAL A 141 -9.52 -11.92 -13.02
CA VAL A 141 -9.91 -11.87 -11.60
C VAL A 141 -8.94 -12.67 -10.71
N SER A 142 -8.49 -13.85 -11.15
CA SER A 142 -7.53 -14.67 -10.40
C SER A 142 -6.17 -13.98 -10.25
N GLU A 143 -5.72 -13.30 -11.30
CA GLU A 143 -4.46 -12.55 -11.30
C GLU A 143 -4.57 -11.30 -10.42
N ALA A 144 -5.72 -10.60 -10.45
CA ALA A 144 -6.00 -9.50 -9.53
C ALA A 144 -5.96 -9.95 -8.06
N LEU A 145 -6.47 -11.15 -7.74
CA LEU A 145 -6.37 -11.74 -6.41
C LEU A 145 -4.91 -12.00 -6.01
N ASP A 146 -4.09 -12.55 -6.90
CA ASP A 146 -2.66 -12.79 -6.63
C ASP A 146 -1.87 -11.49 -6.44
N VAL A 147 -2.13 -10.48 -7.27
CA VAL A 147 -1.56 -9.12 -7.14
C VAL A 147 -1.95 -8.50 -5.81
N LEU A 148 -3.23 -8.54 -5.43
CA LEU A 148 -3.69 -7.97 -4.15
C LEU A 148 -3.12 -8.71 -2.94
N ASN A 149 -2.96 -10.03 -3.03
CA ASN A 149 -2.25 -10.80 -2.02
C ASN A 149 -0.79 -10.34 -1.90
N PHE A 150 -0.08 -10.21 -3.02
CA PHE A 150 1.31 -9.74 -3.04
C PHE A 150 1.44 -8.33 -2.45
N LEU A 151 0.56 -7.41 -2.81
CA LEU A 151 0.57 -6.04 -2.30
C LEU A 151 0.27 -5.99 -0.80
N THR A 152 -0.69 -6.77 -0.34
CA THR A 152 -1.00 -6.90 1.10
C THR A 152 0.19 -7.43 1.87
N PHE A 153 0.80 -8.50 1.35
CA PHE A 153 2.00 -9.12 1.90
C PHE A 153 3.17 -8.12 1.98
N THR A 154 3.48 -7.44 0.88
CA THR A 154 4.56 -6.46 0.79
C THR A 154 4.32 -5.28 1.72
N ALA A 155 3.08 -4.82 1.85
CA ALA A 155 2.71 -3.76 2.78
C ALA A 155 2.90 -4.18 4.23
N GLN A 156 2.52 -5.41 4.59
CA GLN A 156 2.73 -5.95 5.94
C GLN A 156 4.21 -6.09 6.29
N MET A 157 5.04 -6.58 5.35
CA MET A 157 6.49 -6.71 5.53
C MET A 157 7.21 -5.37 5.71
N ASN A 158 6.71 -4.32 5.06
CA ASN A 158 7.32 -2.99 5.06
C ASN A 158 6.64 -2.00 6.01
N SER A 159 5.66 -2.44 6.80
CA SER A 159 4.99 -1.61 7.81
C SER A 159 5.51 -1.89 9.22
N SER A 160 4.95 -1.16 10.19
CA SER A 160 5.18 -1.34 11.61
C SER A 160 3.86 -1.60 12.32
N VAL A 161 3.91 -2.25 13.49
CA VAL A 161 2.74 -2.44 14.36
C VAL A 161 2.19 -1.13 14.92
N ARG A 162 2.95 -0.04 14.79
CA ARG A 162 2.57 1.29 15.29
C ARG A 162 1.39 1.86 14.49
N PRO A 163 0.39 2.46 15.15
CA PRO A 163 -0.87 2.84 14.51
C PRO A 163 -0.71 3.95 13.47
N LYS A 164 0.26 4.86 13.63
CA LYS A 164 0.52 5.96 12.69
C LYS A 164 1.73 5.70 11.78
N ALA A 165 2.15 4.45 11.63
CA ALA A 165 3.26 4.08 10.78
C ALA A 165 3.00 4.43 9.30
N ARG A 166 4.02 4.99 8.65
CA ARG A 166 4.03 5.33 7.21
C ARG A 166 5.23 4.73 6.50
N ARG A 167 5.79 3.64 7.02
CA ARG A 167 7.04 3.05 6.53
C ARG A 167 6.85 2.44 5.15
N TYR A 168 5.72 1.76 4.92
CA TYR A 168 5.38 1.25 3.58
C TYR A 168 5.09 2.38 2.60
N LEU A 169 4.35 3.40 3.03
CA LEU A 169 4.10 4.58 2.21
C LEU A 169 5.39 5.34 1.83
N ASP A 170 6.34 5.46 2.76
CA ASP A 170 7.66 6.06 2.50
C ASP A 170 8.49 5.20 1.56
N TRP A 171 8.44 3.87 1.72
CA TRP A 171 9.09 2.92 0.83
C TRP A 171 8.56 3.02 -0.61
N LEU A 172 7.24 3.10 -0.79
CA LEU A 172 6.62 3.32 -2.11
C LEU A 172 7.06 4.65 -2.72
N ALA A 173 7.07 5.74 -1.95
CA ALA A 173 7.45 7.06 -2.44
C ALA A 173 8.90 7.07 -2.95
N ASN A 174 9.82 6.46 -2.19
CA ASN A 174 11.22 6.31 -2.59
C ASN A 174 11.38 5.47 -3.86
N LEU A 175 10.61 4.38 -4.00
CA LEU A 175 10.65 3.53 -5.20
C LEU A 175 10.18 4.29 -6.45
N SER A 176 9.18 5.17 -6.30
CA SER A 176 8.65 6.01 -7.38
C SER A 176 9.48 7.27 -7.66
N GLY A 177 10.54 7.54 -6.90
CA GLY A 177 11.34 8.76 -7.02
C GLY A 177 10.62 10.05 -6.56
N ILE A 178 9.49 9.91 -5.84
CA ILE A 178 8.71 11.03 -5.31
C ILE A 178 9.17 11.26 -3.85
N PRO A 179 9.64 12.46 -3.47
CA PRO A 179 10.10 12.70 -2.10
C PRO A 179 8.96 12.52 -1.10
N ALA A 180 9.27 11.90 0.04
CA ALA A 180 8.30 11.70 1.11
C ALA A 180 7.71 13.05 1.57
N THR A 181 6.40 13.10 1.76
CA THR A 181 5.69 14.34 2.08
C THR A 181 6.11 14.88 3.47
N GLU A 182 6.63 16.11 3.50
CA GLU A 182 6.88 16.86 4.73
C GLU A 182 5.52 17.26 5.33
N HIS A 183 5.16 16.73 6.50
CA HIS A 183 4.00 17.20 7.25
C HIS A 183 4.48 18.01 8.44
N SER A 184 4.06 19.28 8.52
CA SER A 184 4.28 20.06 9.73
C SER A 184 3.49 19.39 10.85
N SER A 185 4.19 18.75 11.80
CA SER A 185 3.57 18.41 13.09
C SER A 185 2.93 19.69 13.61
N GLY A 186 1.61 19.69 13.77
CA GLY A 186 0.90 20.81 14.37
C GLY A 186 1.56 21.13 15.70
N LEU A 187 2.27 22.26 15.75
CA LEU A 187 2.78 22.84 16.98
C LEU A 187 1.56 23.09 17.86
N ILE A 188 1.38 22.25 18.89
CA ILE A 188 0.59 22.65 20.06
C ILE A 188 1.45 23.72 20.73
N LEU A 189 1.14 24.99 20.44
CA LEU A 189 1.68 26.12 21.19
C LEU A 189 1.11 26.07 22.62
N PRO A 190 1.92 26.41 23.64
CA PRO A 190 1.54 26.37 25.05
C PRO A 190 0.47 27.41 25.42
#